data_AF-A0A924E4S8-F1
#
_entry.id   AF-A0A924E4S8-F1
#
_cell.length_a   1.000
_cell.length_b   1.000
_cell.length_c   1.000
_cell.angle_alpha   90.00
_cell.angle_beta   90.00
_cell.angle_gamma   90.00
#
_symmetry.space_group_name_H-M   'P 1'
#
loop_
_entity.id
_entity.type
_entity.pdbx_description
1 polymer ?
#
loop_
_entity_poly.entity_id
_entity_poly.type
_entity_poly.pdbx_seq_one_letter_code
_entity_poly.pdbx_strand_id
1 'polypeptide(L)'
;MTITEILAKINGQRSKIKLVMLGISLAVFLIGVALYLGSLAFNELPVSARFVPNSVLMAITPALSVLLVYELFVLILSVQDTLVTFIRHLFEVVSLIVIRDMFKSLEQLSSNPDTRLYIEFGVIAIGSLVVYFLVEVLERIENNFISMSLEIKDSPKKSALLAYVKNYLELLLILAFLGLSLYQGIAWLAGVHGTGYNTAFLNIAFSGVIFFNFILLFLSLFATDNYETLFEYSSLVLASAIVLIALPKNPLIYVPLIISALLFVIITMLMHGFARGQSLGSLFRQIKHR
;
A
#
# COMPACT_ATOMS: atom_id res chain seq x y z
N MET A 1 -20.96 17.37 12.83
CA MET A 1 -20.44 16.13 12.24
C MET A 1 -19.19 15.75 13.03
N THR A 2 -19.20 14.62 13.73
CA THR A 2 -18.04 14.17 14.52
C THR A 2 -16.92 13.65 13.60
N ILE A 3 -15.65 13.66 14.04
CA ILE A 3 -14.53 13.18 13.21
C ILE A 3 -14.77 11.72 12.77
N THR A 4 -15.32 10.91 13.65
CA THR A 4 -15.75 9.53 13.36
C THR A 4 -16.80 9.45 12.26
N GLU A 5 -17.80 10.34 12.24
CA GLU A 5 -18.79 10.41 11.14
C GLU A 5 -18.15 10.80 9.81
N ILE A 6 -17.16 11.71 9.81
CA ILE A 6 -16.44 12.13 8.60
C ILE A 6 -15.67 10.94 8.03
N LEU A 7 -14.90 10.27 8.89
CA LEU A 7 -14.12 9.09 8.55
C LEU A 7 -14.99 7.94 8.03
N ALA A 8 -16.12 7.66 8.70
CA ALA A 8 -17.09 6.65 8.26
C ALA A 8 -17.75 7.00 6.91
N LYS A 9 -18.07 8.28 6.68
CA LYS A 9 -18.65 8.74 5.42
C LYS A 9 -17.65 8.63 4.26
N ILE A 10 -16.38 8.96 4.49
CA ILE A 10 -15.31 8.77 3.50
C ILE A 10 -15.13 7.28 3.18
N ASN A 11 -15.09 6.43 4.22
CA ASN A 11 -14.98 4.99 4.07
C ASN A 11 -16.16 4.39 3.28
N GLY A 12 -17.40 4.82 3.57
CA GLY A 12 -18.60 4.39 2.83
C GLY A 12 -18.63 4.82 1.36
N GLN A 13 -17.80 5.79 0.95
CA GLN A 13 -17.66 6.21 -0.45
C GLN A 13 -16.51 5.52 -1.20
N ARG A 14 -15.76 4.60 -0.57
CA ARG A 14 -14.60 3.93 -1.19
C ARG A 14 -14.92 3.32 -2.56
N SER A 15 -16.07 2.65 -2.72
CA SER A 15 -16.47 2.07 -4.02
C SER A 15 -16.66 3.12 -5.12
N LYS A 16 -17.27 4.27 -4.78
CA LYS A 16 -17.44 5.39 -5.73
C LYS A 16 -16.10 6.03 -6.08
N ILE A 17 -15.25 6.26 -5.08
CA ILE A 17 -13.90 6.81 -5.28
C ILE A 17 -13.07 5.86 -6.17
N LYS A 18 -13.17 4.54 -5.96
CA LYS A 18 -12.53 3.52 -6.79
C LYS A 18 -12.93 3.65 -8.25
N LEU A 19 -14.23 3.73 -8.52
CA LEU A 19 -14.76 3.85 -9.89
C LEU A 19 -14.30 5.15 -10.56
N VAL A 20 -14.31 6.26 -9.84
CA VAL A 20 -13.81 7.56 -10.35
C VAL A 20 -12.33 7.48 -10.67
N MET A 21 -11.50 6.96 -9.76
CA MET A 21 -10.05 6.85 -9.96
C MET A 21 -9.70 5.89 -11.11
N LEU A 22 -10.44 4.79 -11.25
CA LEU A 22 -10.30 3.87 -12.38
C LEU A 22 -10.69 4.53 -13.70
N GLY A 23 -11.78 5.31 -13.71
CA GLY A 23 -12.19 6.11 -14.87
C GLY A 23 -11.15 7.14 -15.27
N ILE A 24 -10.55 7.84 -14.30
CA ILE A 24 -9.46 8.81 -14.54
C ILE A 24 -8.22 8.08 -15.08
N SER A 25 -7.82 6.96 -14.48
CA SER A 25 -6.69 6.16 -14.95
C SER A 25 -6.88 5.68 -16.40
N LEU A 26 -8.08 5.19 -16.72
CA LEU A 26 -8.44 4.79 -18.08
C LEU A 26 -8.39 5.98 -19.05
N ALA A 27 -8.92 7.14 -18.66
CA ALA A 27 -8.86 8.34 -19.48
C ALA A 27 -7.41 8.79 -19.73
N VAL A 28 -6.55 8.78 -18.71
CA VAL A 28 -5.12 9.11 -18.84
C VAL A 28 -4.43 8.15 -19.81
N PHE A 29 -4.71 6.85 -19.72
CA PHE A 29 -4.18 5.85 -20.64
C PHE A 29 -4.62 6.12 -22.08
N LEU A 30 -5.92 6.29 -22.32
CA LEU A 30 -6.48 6.53 -23.66
C LEU A 30 -5.96 7.83 -24.28
N ILE A 31 -5.85 8.90 -23.48
CA ILE A 31 -5.26 10.18 -23.91
C ILE A 31 -3.79 9.98 -24.27
N GLY A 32 -3.02 9.27 -23.45
CA GLY A 32 -1.61 8.96 -23.73
C GLY A 32 -1.42 8.18 -25.04
N VAL A 33 -2.26 7.18 -25.30
CA VAL A 33 -2.24 6.42 -26.56
C VAL A 33 -2.64 7.31 -27.75
N ALA A 34 -3.67 8.15 -27.60
CA ALA A 34 -4.08 9.08 -28.65
C ALA A 34 -2.97 10.10 -28.98
N LEU A 35 -2.25 10.60 -27.98
CA LEU A 35 -1.11 11.50 -28.17
C LEU A 35 0.05 10.78 -28.89
N TYR A 36 0.34 9.53 -28.53
CA TYR A 36 1.35 8.73 -29.22
C TYR A 36 0.98 8.50 -30.70
N LEU A 37 -0.25 8.05 -30.98
CA LEU A 37 -0.72 7.85 -32.36
C LEU A 37 -0.74 9.16 -33.16
N GLY A 38 -1.14 10.27 -32.52
CA GLY A 38 -1.09 11.60 -33.12
C GLY A 38 0.33 12.03 -33.47
N SER A 39 1.32 11.69 -32.64
CA SER A 39 2.73 12.01 -32.91
C SER A 39 3.31 11.25 -34.10
N LEU A 40 2.72 10.10 -34.46
CA LEU A 40 3.09 9.34 -35.66
C LEU A 40 2.44 9.91 -36.92
N ALA A 41 1.25 10.51 -36.78
CA ALA A 41 0.48 11.05 -37.90
C ALA A 41 0.83 12.51 -38.24
N PHE A 42 1.25 13.30 -37.25
CA PHE A 42 1.53 14.72 -37.39
C PHE A 42 2.96 15.04 -36.96
N ASN A 43 3.70 15.80 -37.78
CA ASN A 43 5.08 16.20 -37.47
C ASN A 43 5.20 17.11 -36.23
N GLU A 44 4.16 17.89 -35.92
CA GLU A 44 4.12 18.73 -34.71
C GLU A 44 2.74 18.65 -34.04
N LEU A 45 2.76 18.38 -32.73
CA LEU A 45 1.57 18.43 -31.88
C LEU A 45 1.58 19.74 -31.08
N PRO A 46 0.44 20.41 -30.88
CA PRO A 46 0.32 21.61 -30.02
C PRO A 46 0.33 21.24 -28.53
N VAL A 47 1.09 20.21 -28.16
CA VAL A 47 1.23 19.69 -26.80
C VAL A 47 2.73 19.58 -26.51
N SER A 48 3.15 19.95 -25.31
CA SER A 48 4.56 19.84 -24.95
C SER A 48 5.01 18.37 -25.01
N ALA A 49 6.21 18.16 -25.57
CA ALA A 49 6.79 16.82 -25.78
C ALA A 49 6.84 15.98 -24.49
N ARG A 50 6.86 16.60 -23.31
CA ARG A 50 6.81 15.91 -22.01
C ARG A 50 5.56 15.06 -21.78
N PHE A 51 4.45 15.39 -22.43
CA PHE A 51 3.17 14.67 -22.27
C PHE A 51 2.95 13.63 -23.36
N VAL A 52 3.79 13.61 -24.39
CA VAL A 52 3.70 12.66 -25.50
C VAL A 52 4.56 11.44 -25.14
N PRO A 53 3.97 10.27 -24.89
CA PRO A 53 4.76 9.07 -24.61
C PRO A 53 5.42 8.57 -25.89
N ASN A 54 6.61 7.97 -25.76
CA ASN A 54 7.38 7.44 -26.90
C ASN A 54 6.91 6.05 -27.37
N SER A 55 6.04 5.40 -26.60
CA SER A 55 5.46 4.10 -26.92
C SER A 55 4.11 3.93 -26.24
N VAL A 56 3.31 2.96 -26.70
CA VAL A 56 2.04 2.59 -26.04
C VAL A 56 2.29 2.10 -24.61
N LEU A 57 3.41 1.41 -24.35
CA LEU A 57 3.76 0.96 -23.00
C LEU A 57 4.04 2.15 -22.07
N MET A 58 4.71 3.19 -22.57
CA MET A 58 4.98 4.40 -21.80
C MET A 58 3.71 5.18 -21.44
N ALA A 59 2.62 5.02 -22.20
CA ALA A 59 1.30 5.58 -21.85
C ALA A 59 0.65 4.89 -20.64
N ILE A 60 1.05 3.66 -20.31
CA ILE A 60 0.52 2.90 -19.16
C ILE A 60 1.05 3.47 -17.84
N THR A 61 2.31 3.89 -17.79
CA THR A 61 2.97 4.39 -16.58
C THR A 61 2.21 5.52 -15.86
N PRO A 62 1.80 6.63 -16.51
CA PRO A 62 1.02 7.67 -15.84
C PRO A 62 -0.37 7.19 -15.39
N ALA A 63 -0.99 6.23 -16.09
CA ALA A 63 -2.26 5.64 -15.68
C ALA A 63 -2.11 4.77 -14.41
N LEU A 64 -1.01 4.01 -14.31
CA LEU A 64 -0.66 3.25 -13.10
C LEU A 64 -0.32 4.17 -11.93
N SER A 65 0.33 5.31 -12.18
CA SER A 65 0.59 6.32 -11.14
C SER A 65 -0.71 6.85 -10.49
N VAL A 66 -1.79 7.04 -11.27
CA VAL A 66 -3.10 7.44 -10.72
C VAL A 66 -3.67 6.34 -9.81
N LEU A 67 -3.60 5.08 -10.25
CA LEU A 67 -4.05 3.94 -9.44
C LEU A 67 -3.21 3.80 -8.16
N LEU A 68 -1.91 4.04 -8.24
CA LEU A 68 -1.02 4.03 -7.10
C LEU A 68 -1.44 5.07 -6.05
N VAL A 69 -1.78 6.30 -6.46
CA VAL A 69 -2.27 7.34 -5.53
C VAL A 69 -3.55 6.88 -4.84
N TYR A 70 -4.47 6.26 -5.58
CA TYR A 70 -5.69 5.69 -5.00
C TYR A 70 -5.38 4.55 -4.01
N GLU A 71 -4.41 3.69 -4.30
CA GLU A 71 -4.02 2.59 -3.42
C GLU A 71 -3.38 3.09 -2.13
N LEU A 72 -2.52 4.09 -2.20
CA LEU A 72 -1.98 4.77 -1.02
C LEU A 72 -3.09 5.45 -0.21
N PHE A 73 -4.07 6.05 -0.88
CA PHE A 73 -5.23 6.62 -0.21
C PHE A 73 -6.03 5.54 0.55
N VAL A 74 -6.30 4.40 -0.08
CA VAL A 74 -7.00 3.27 0.57
C VAL A 74 -6.18 2.72 1.75
N LEU A 75 -4.86 2.61 1.59
CA LEU A 75 -3.96 2.21 2.67
C LEU A 75 -4.03 3.17 3.86
N ILE A 76 -4.04 4.48 3.61
CA ILE A 76 -4.17 5.46 4.68
C ILE A 76 -5.55 5.34 5.36
N LEU A 77 -6.61 5.03 4.61
CA LEU A 77 -7.93 4.82 5.20
C LEU A 77 -8.05 3.51 5.99
N SER A 78 -7.24 2.48 5.71
CA SER A 78 -7.27 1.20 6.45
C SER A 78 -6.64 1.29 7.83
N VAL A 79 -5.98 2.41 8.15
CA VAL A 79 -5.48 2.75 9.48
C VAL A 79 -6.56 2.68 10.56
N GLN A 80 -7.83 2.95 10.22
CA GLN A 80 -8.98 2.88 11.13
C GLN A 80 -9.15 1.50 11.76
N ASP A 81 -8.79 0.47 11.01
CA ASP A 81 -8.98 -0.91 11.41
C ASP A 81 -8.00 -1.30 12.54
N THR A 82 -8.09 -2.55 13.01
CA THR A 82 -7.09 -3.07 13.95
C THR A 82 -5.70 -3.06 13.29
N LEU A 83 -4.64 -3.00 14.10
CA LEU A 83 -3.27 -2.97 13.56
C LEU A 83 -2.99 -4.17 12.65
N VAL A 84 -3.48 -5.36 13.02
CA VAL A 84 -3.40 -6.56 12.17
C VAL A 84 -4.12 -6.37 10.84
N THR A 85 -5.38 -5.93 10.87
CA THR A 85 -6.18 -5.71 9.66
C THR A 85 -5.58 -4.63 8.76
N PHE A 86 -5.01 -3.57 9.33
CA PHE A 86 -4.25 -2.56 8.60
C PHE A 86 -3.05 -3.20 7.88
N ILE A 87 -2.28 -4.06 8.55
CA ILE A 87 -1.13 -4.75 7.96
C ILE A 87 -1.55 -5.71 6.85
N ARG A 88 -2.67 -6.41 6.98
CA ARG A 88 -3.22 -7.22 5.88
C ARG A 88 -3.51 -6.34 4.67
N HIS A 89 -4.27 -5.26 4.84
CA HIS A 89 -4.57 -4.31 3.76
C HIS A 89 -3.30 -3.68 3.16
N LEU A 90 -2.27 -3.41 3.98
CA LEU A 90 -0.97 -2.95 3.51
C LEU A 90 -0.36 -3.97 2.55
N PHE A 91 -0.29 -5.23 2.94
CA PHE A 91 0.30 -6.25 2.07
C PHE A 91 -0.55 -6.57 0.84
N GLU A 92 -1.88 -6.48 0.91
CA GLU A 92 -2.75 -6.53 -0.28
C GLU A 92 -2.38 -5.42 -1.27
N VAL A 93 -2.33 -4.17 -0.81
CA VAL A 93 -1.94 -3.02 -1.63
C VAL A 93 -0.53 -3.20 -2.19
N VAL A 94 0.42 -3.62 -1.35
CA VAL A 94 1.81 -3.88 -1.76
C VAL A 94 1.86 -4.95 -2.84
N SER A 95 1.12 -6.06 -2.71
CA SER A 95 1.07 -7.11 -3.73
C SER A 95 0.62 -6.59 -5.10
N LEU A 96 -0.37 -5.70 -5.11
CA LEU A 96 -0.88 -5.05 -6.31
C LEU A 96 0.14 -4.07 -6.91
N ILE A 97 0.89 -3.35 -6.07
CA ILE A 97 1.98 -2.48 -6.52
C ILE A 97 3.09 -3.32 -7.17
N VAL A 98 3.52 -4.42 -6.52
CA VAL A 98 4.60 -5.28 -7.03
C VAL A 98 4.25 -5.90 -8.38
N ILE A 99 3.05 -6.46 -8.56
CA ILE A 99 2.66 -7.03 -9.87
C ILE A 99 2.58 -5.95 -10.95
N ARG A 100 2.17 -4.73 -10.61
CA ARG A 100 2.07 -3.63 -11.58
C ARG A 100 3.41 -3.04 -11.99
N ASP A 101 4.43 -3.14 -11.14
CA ASP A 101 5.80 -2.78 -11.51
C ASP A 101 6.30 -3.62 -12.71
N MET A 102 5.72 -4.80 -12.98
CA MET A 102 6.03 -5.56 -14.19
C MET A 102 5.76 -4.77 -15.47
N PHE A 103 4.71 -3.92 -15.52
CA PHE A 103 4.42 -3.11 -16.69
C PHE A 103 5.52 -2.06 -16.93
N LYS A 104 6.03 -1.47 -15.84
CA LYS A 104 7.14 -0.50 -15.90
C LYS A 104 8.44 -1.18 -16.35
N SER A 105 8.73 -2.37 -15.83
CA SER A 105 9.89 -3.15 -16.28
C SER A 105 9.75 -3.59 -17.74
N LEU A 106 8.55 -3.91 -18.20
CA LEU A 106 8.28 -4.26 -19.60
C LEU A 106 8.50 -3.05 -20.54
N GLU A 107 8.07 -1.86 -20.15
CA GLU A 107 8.34 -0.60 -20.88
C GLU A 107 9.85 -0.39 -21.05
N GLN A 108 10.61 -0.50 -19.97
CA GLN A 108 12.07 -0.33 -19.99
C GLN A 108 12.75 -1.36 -20.88
N LEU A 109 12.35 -2.63 -20.77
CA LEU A 109 12.90 -3.72 -21.57
C LEU A 109 12.62 -3.55 -23.06
N SER A 110 11.43 -3.04 -23.42
CA SER A 110 11.06 -2.76 -24.81
C SER A 110 11.88 -1.61 -25.42
N SER A 111 12.33 -0.67 -24.58
CA SER A 111 13.04 0.53 -25.02
C SER A 111 14.56 0.31 -25.13
N ASN A 112 15.16 -0.38 -24.14
CA ASN A 112 16.58 -0.67 -24.13
C ASN A 112 16.85 -1.97 -23.34
N PRO A 113 16.88 -3.14 -24.00
CA PRO A 113 17.04 -4.42 -23.32
C PRO A 113 18.45 -4.55 -22.73
N ASP A 114 18.52 -4.72 -21.41
CA ASP A 114 19.74 -4.99 -20.63
C ASP A 114 19.55 -6.29 -19.83
N THR A 115 20.60 -7.11 -19.73
CA THR A 115 20.65 -8.32 -18.89
C THR A 115 20.14 -8.04 -17.47
N ARG A 116 20.48 -6.86 -16.91
CA ARG A 116 19.98 -6.44 -15.60
C ARG A 116 18.45 -6.31 -15.56
N LEU A 117 17.84 -5.73 -16.59
CA LEU A 117 16.39 -5.56 -16.68
C LEU A 117 15.65 -6.90 -16.82
N TYR A 118 16.24 -7.89 -17.50
CA TYR A 118 15.69 -9.25 -17.54
C TYR A 118 15.66 -9.91 -16.15
N ILE A 119 16.71 -9.72 -15.35
CA ILE A 119 16.77 -10.25 -13.98
C ILE A 119 15.75 -9.53 -13.09
N GLU A 120 15.69 -8.19 -13.16
CA GLU A 120 14.70 -7.39 -12.43
C GLU A 120 13.26 -7.82 -12.78
N PHE A 121 12.97 -7.99 -14.07
CA PHE A 121 11.67 -8.49 -14.54
C PHE A 121 11.36 -9.89 -13.98
N GLY A 122 12.31 -10.83 -14.03
CA GLY A 122 12.14 -12.17 -13.47
C GLY A 122 11.90 -12.18 -11.96
N VAL A 123 12.61 -11.33 -11.22
CA VAL A 123 12.45 -11.16 -9.77
C VAL A 123 11.07 -10.60 -9.44
N ILE A 124 10.57 -9.61 -10.17
CA ILE A 124 9.21 -9.10 -9.97
C ILE A 124 8.18 -10.17 -10.31
N ALA A 125 8.34 -10.87 -11.43
CA ALA A 125 7.40 -11.90 -11.87
C ALA A 125 7.23 -13.02 -10.85
N ILE A 126 8.33 -13.64 -10.42
CA ILE A 126 8.30 -14.71 -9.41
C ILE A 126 7.91 -14.14 -8.04
N GLY A 127 8.47 -12.99 -7.68
CA GLY A 127 8.22 -12.32 -6.41
C GLY A 127 6.75 -11.95 -6.21
N SER A 128 6.07 -11.44 -7.24
CA SER A 128 4.66 -11.07 -7.17
C SER A 128 3.76 -12.27 -6.87
N LEU A 129 4.04 -13.44 -7.46
CA LEU A 129 3.31 -14.68 -7.18
C LEU A 129 3.54 -15.16 -5.74
N VAL A 130 4.79 -15.09 -5.27
CA VAL A 130 5.14 -15.44 -3.89
C VAL A 130 4.45 -14.50 -2.91
N VAL A 131 4.55 -13.19 -3.14
CA VAL A 131 3.89 -12.16 -2.32
C VAL A 131 2.38 -12.36 -2.30
N TYR A 132 1.74 -12.57 -3.45
CA TYR A 132 0.31 -12.87 -3.52
C TYR A 132 -0.07 -14.10 -2.69
N PHE A 133 0.67 -15.20 -2.83
CA PHE A 133 0.43 -16.40 -2.03
C PHE A 133 0.60 -16.15 -0.52
N LEU A 134 1.62 -15.40 -0.10
CA LEU A 134 1.84 -15.07 1.31
C LEU A 134 0.73 -14.16 1.87
N VAL A 135 0.21 -13.23 1.07
CA VAL A 135 -0.94 -12.39 1.44
C VAL A 135 -2.18 -13.25 1.68
N GLU A 136 -2.46 -14.20 0.80
CA GLU A 136 -3.57 -15.15 0.97
C GLU A 136 -3.40 -16.01 2.24
N VAL A 137 -2.18 -16.43 2.56
CA VAL A 137 -1.88 -17.12 3.82
C VAL A 137 -2.15 -16.21 5.02
N LEU A 138 -1.71 -14.96 4.96
CA LEU A 138 -1.94 -13.97 6.00
C LEU A 138 -3.44 -13.71 6.24
N GLU A 139 -4.23 -13.59 5.16
CA GLU A 139 -5.69 -13.44 5.24
C GLU A 139 -6.35 -14.65 5.92
N ARG A 140 -5.93 -15.86 5.56
CA ARG A 140 -6.45 -17.09 6.19
C ARG A 140 -6.11 -17.16 7.68
N ILE A 141 -4.91 -16.74 8.06
CA ILE A 141 -4.51 -16.63 9.46
C ILE A 141 -5.42 -15.62 10.15
N GLU A 142 -5.51 -14.40 9.64
CA GLU A 142 -6.36 -13.36 10.24
C GLU A 142 -7.79 -13.84 10.47
N ASN A 143 -8.45 -14.38 9.45
CA ASN A 143 -9.84 -14.85 9.56
C ASN A 143 -10.05 -15.95 10.60
N ASN A 144 -9.05 -16.84 10.78
CA ASN A 144 -9.13 -17.94 11.74
C ASN A 144 -8.76 -17.52 13.18
N PHE A 145 -7.91 -16.52 13.36
CA PHE A 145 -7.42 -16.08 14.67
C PHE A 145 -8.12 -14.83 15.24
N ILE A 146 -8.69 -13.96 14.39
CA ILE A 146 -9.24 -12.64 14.78
C ILE A 146 -10.72 -12.67 15.14
N SER A 147 -11.46 -13.73 14.82
CA SER A 147 -12.84 -13.87 15.31
C SER A 147 -12.95 -13.97 16.85
N MET A 148 -11.84 -13.95 17.60
CA MET A 148 -11.85 -14.11 19.05
C MET A 148 -10.97 -13.13 19.87
N SER A 149 -10.16 -12.22 19.29
CA SER A 149 -8.98 -11.71 20.03
C SER A 149 -8.71 -10.20 20.14
N LEU A 150 -9.47 -9.27 19.52
CA LEU A 150 -9.13 -7.84 19.56
C LEU A 150 -10.30 -6.86 19.85
N GLU A 151 -11.37 -7.31 20.52
CA GLU A 151 -12.04 -6.35 21.41
C GLU A 151 -11.10 -6.13 22.59
N ILE A 152 -10.47 -4.96 22.62
CA ILE A 152 -9.78 -4.43 23.79
C ILE A 152 -10.82 -4.41 24.91
N LYS A 153 -10.90 -5.50 25.68
CA LYS A 153 -11.71 -5.61 26.88
C LYS A 153 -10.95 -4.92 28.01
N ASP A 154 -10.76 -3.61 27.87
CA ASP A 154 -10.28 -2.78 28.95
C ASP A 154 -10.97 -1.41 28.98
N SER A 155 -11.45 -1.10 30.19
CA SER A 155 -12.25 0.05 30.66
C SER A 155 -12.75 1.11 29.64
N PRO A 156 -14.07 1.42 29.61
CA PRO A 156 -14.72 2.22 28.57
C PRO A 156 -14.25 3.69 28.44
N LYS A 157 -13.50 4.21 29.42
CA LYS A 157 -12.99 5.60 29.41
C LYS A 157 -11.57 5.73 28.84
N LYS A 158 -10.69 4.73 29.02
CA LYS A 158 -9.33 4.74 28.44
C LYS A 158 -9.36 4.44 26.95
N SER A 159 -10.23 3.52 26.51
CA SER A 159 -10.38 3.20 25.08
C SER A 159 -10.94 4.36 24.25
N ALA A 160 -11.82 5.20 24.83
CA ALA A 160 -12.42 6.33 24.13
C ALA A 160 -11.43 7.46 23.81
N LEU A 161 -10.52 7.80 24.73
CA LEU A 161 -9.47 8.81 24.48
C LEU A 161 -8.45 8.31 23.45
N LEU A 162 -8.04 7.04 23.54
CA LEU A 162 -7.15 6.40 22.57
C LEU A 162 -7.76 6.41 21.16
N ALA A 163 -9.05 6.06 21.05
CA ALA A 163 -9.78 6.12 19.79
C ALA A 163 -9.88 7.55 19.25
N TYR A 164 -10.11 8.55 20.11
CA TYR A 164 -10.16 9.95 19.71
C TYR A 164 -8.82 10.45 19.13
N VAL A 165 -7.71 10.17 19.82
CA VAL A 165 -6.36 10.53 19.35
C VAL A 165 -6.03 9.84 18.03
N LYS A 166 -6.35 8.55 17.91
CA LYS A 166 -6.17 7.79 16.66
C LYS A 166 -6.90 8.45 15.49
N ASN A 167 -8.19 8.76 15.66
CA ASN A 167 -9.01 9.38 14.61
C ASN A 167 -8.50 10.77 14.20
N TYR A 168 -7.99 11.55 15.16
CA TYR A 168 -7.41 12.86 14.86
C TYR A 168 -6.11 12.76 14.07
N LEU A 169 -5.20 11.86 14.48
CA LEU A 169 -3.94 11.61 13.78
C LEU A 169 -4.18 11.11 12.35
N GLU A 170 -5.20 10.28 12.16
CA GLU A 170 -5.56 9.77 10.85
C GLU A 170 -6.13 10.87 9.95
N LEU A 171 -7.03 11.70 10.47
CA LEU A 171 -7.54 12.86 9.73
C LEU A 171 -6.38 13.75 9.27
N LEU A 172 -5.40 13.98 10.15
CA LEU A 172 -4.19 14.73 9.81
C LEU A 172 -3.40 14.05 8.69
N LEU A 173 -3.19 12.74 8.76
CA LEU A 173 -2.49 11.96 7.73
C LEU A 173 -3.21 12.02 6.38
N ILE A 174 -4.55 11.89 6.37
CA ILE A 174 -5.37 12.02 5.16
C ILE A 174 -5.22 13.42 4.56
N LEU A 175 -5.35 14.47 5.37
CA LEU A 175 -5.22 15.85 4.89
C LEU A 175 -3.82 16.13 4.34
N ALA A 176 -2.78 15.66 5.03
CA ALA A 176 -1.40 15.79 4.58
C ALA A 176 -1.18 15.05 3.24
N PHE A 177 -1.70 13.83 3.11
CA PHE A 177 -1.59 13.05 1.87
C PHE A 177 -2.36 13.67 0.70
N LEU A 178 -3.56 14.18 0.95
CA LEU A 178 -4.35 14.90 -0.07
C LEU A 178 -3.63 16.18 -0.51
N GLY A 179 -3.11 16.97 0.43
CA GLY A 179 -2.33 18.17 0.13
C GLY A 179 -1.10 17.85 -0.71
N LEU A 180 -0.34 16.82 -0.34
CA LEU A 180 0.82 16.34 -1.09
C LEU A 180 0.43 15.86 -2.50
N SER A 181 -0.62 15.07 -2.62
CA SER A 181 -1.08 14.51 -3.89
C SER A 181 -1.59 15.58 -4.87
N LEU A 182 -2.28 16.60 -4.35
CA LEU A 182 -2.72 17.76 -5.13
C LEU A 182 -1.54 18.62 -5.57
N TYR A 183 -0.61 18.92 -4.66
CA TYR A 183 0.59 19.69 -4.99
C TYR A 183 1.40 19.01 -6.10
N GLN A 184 1.69 17.72 -5.95
CA GLN A 184 2.46 16.97 -6.95
C GLN A 184 1.74 16.87 -8.30
N GLY A 185 0.42 16.67 -8.29
CA GLY A 185 -0.38 16.60 -9.52
C GLY A 185 -0.46 17.94 -10.25
N ILE A 186 -0.78 19.02 -9.53
CA ILE A 186 -0.90 20.37 -10.11
C ILE A 186 0.46 20.86 -10.60
N ALA A 187 1.53 20.68 -9.83
CA ALA A 187 2.87 21.11 -10.22
C ALA A 187 3.36 20.34 -11.46
N TRP A 188 3.01 19.06 -11.59
CA TRP A 188 3.33 18.27 -12.78
C TRP A 188 2.59 18.78 -14.02
N LEU A 189 1.29 19.09 -13.89
CA LEU A 189 0.51 19.71 -14.96
C LEU A 189 1.06 21.08 -15.35
N ALA A 190 1.49 21.89 -14.36
CA ALA A 190 2.13 23.19 -14.58
C ALA A 190 3.53 23.08 -15.20
N GLY A 191 4.15 21.90 -15.19
CA GLY A 191 5.46 21.67 -15.81
C GLY A 191 6.66 21.87 -14.92
N VAL A 192 6.47 21.81 -13.61
CA VAL A 192 7.57 21.92 -12.66
C VAL A 192 8.41 20.64 -12.75
N HIS A 193 9.69 20.78 -13.06
CA HIS A 193 10.61 19.64 -13.17
C HIS A 193 10.70 18.89 -11.83
N GLY A 194 10.76 17.56 -11.89
CA GLY A 194 10.85 16.72 -10.69
C GLY A 194 9.54 16.54 -9.90
N THR A 195 8.42 17.06 -10.40
CA THR A 195 7.09 16.87 -9.78
C THR A 195 6.30 15.75 -10.46
N GLY A 196 5.19 15.35 -9.85
CA GLY A 196 4.38 14.19 -10.23
C GLY A 196 4.46 13.06 -9.21
N TYR A 197 3.81 11.94 -9.52
CA TYR A 197 3.74 10.77 -8.65
C TYR A 197 4.98 9.87 -8.85
N ASN A 198 6.15 10.45 -8.58
CA ASN A 198 7.46 9.82 -8.73
C ASN A 198 7.97 9.22 -7.40
N THR A 199 9.22 8.76 -7.38
CA THR A 199 9.86 8.20 -6.17
C THR A 199 9.95 9.18 -5.01
N ALA A 200 10.06 10.49 -5.25
CA ALA A 200 10.08 11.49 -4.20
C ALA A 200 8.70 11.61 -3.52
N PHE A 201 7.61 11.63 -4.31
CA PHE A 201 6.25 11.56 -3.78
C PHE A 201 6.05 10.31 -2.91
N LEU A 202 6.47 9.14 -3.41
CA LEU A 202 6.39 7.87 -2.68
C LEU A 202 7.15 7.94 -1.35
N ASN A 203 8.39 8.42 -1.36
CA ASN A 203 9.21 8.52 -0.15
C ASN A 203 8.53 9.39 0.93
N ILE A 204 7.94 10.52 0.55
CA ILE A 204 7.25 11.41 1.50
C ILE A 204 5.96 10.78 2.01
N ALA A 205 5.13 10.25 1.11
CA ALA A 205 3.86 9.61 1.47
C ALA A 205 4.08 8.41 2.40
N PHE A 206 5.02 7.54 2.07
CA PHE A 206 5.38 6.38 2.89
C PHE A 206 5.99 6.78 4.23
N SER A 207 6.87 7.79 4.27
CA SER A 207 7.41 8.30 5.53
C SER A 207 6.30 8.80 6.46
N GLY A 208 5.26 9.44 5.93
CA GLY A 208 4.09 9.85 6.70
C GLY A 208 3.33 8.67 7.32
N VAL A 209 3.10 7.61 6.54
CA VAL A 209 2.46 6.36 7.03
C VAL A 209 3.32 5.68 8.10
N ILE A 210 4.63 5.58 7.87
CA ILE A 210 5.57 5.01 8.85
C ILE A 210 5.51 5.80 10.15
N PHE A 211 5.66 7.12 10.09
CA PHE A 211 5.62 8.00 11.25
C PHE A 211 4.33 7.82 12.06
N PHE A 212 3.20 7.77 11.36
CA PHE A 212 1.91 7.51 11.98
C PHE A 212 1.85 6.13 12.67
N ASN A 213 2.35 5.07 12.03
CA ASN A 213 2.39 3.72 12.62
C ASN A 213 3.27 3.68 13.88
N PHE A 214 4.38 4.41 13.91
CA PHE A 214 5.19 4.55 15.12
C PHE A 214 4.43 5.26 16.25
N ILE A 215 3.63 6.29 15.95
CA ILE A 215 2.78 6.92 16.97
C ILE A 215 1.75 5.91 17.52
N LEU A 216 1.12 5.11 16.64
CA LEU A 216 0.21 4.06 17.09
C LEU A 216 0.91 3.01 17.98
N LEU A 217 2.15 2.67 17.67
CA LEU A 217 2.95 1.79 18.52
C LEU A 217 3.13 2.38 19.92
N PHE A 218 3.57 3.65 20.00
CA PHE A 218 3.70 4.34 21.29
C PHE A 218 2.37 4.39 22.04
N LEU A 219 1.28 4.64 21.34
CA LEU A 219 -0.05 4.66 21.92
C LEU A 219 -0.44 3.29 22.49
N SER A 220 -0.06 2.20 21.81
CA SER A 220 -0.29 0.84 22.28
C SER A 220 0.55 0.48 23.52
N LEU A 221 1.77 1.01 23.63
CA LEU A 221 2.65 0.85 24.80
C LEU A 221 2.06 1.50 26.06
N PHE A 222 1.28 2.58 25.91
CA PHE A 222 0.55 3.18 27.04
C PHE A 222 -0.73 2.41 27.41
N ALA A 223 -1.20 1.51 26.55
CA ALA A 223 -2.51 0.86 26.68
C ALA A 223 -2.43 -0.56 27.28
N THR A 224 -1.32 -1.29 27.09
CA THR A 224 -1.16 -2.67 27.58
C THR A 224 0.25 -2.92 28.10
N ASP A 225 0.35 -3.67 29.20
CA ASP A 225 1.62 -4.16 29.75
C ASP A 225 1.92 -5.63 29.35
N ASN A 226 1.03 -6.27 28.58
CA ASN A 226 1.24 -7.66 28.15
C ASN A 226 2.34 -7.75 27.08
N TYR A 227 3.47 -8.36 27.46
CA TYR A 227 4.62 -8.60 26.59
C TYR A 227 4.24 -9.21 25.23
N GLU A 228 3.35 -10.21 25.19
CA GLU A 228 2.97 -10.88 23.94
C GLU A 228 2.32 -9.91 22.95
N THR A 229 1.43 -9.05 23.46
CA THR A 229 0.71 -8.06 22.64
C THR A 229 1.64 -6.92 22.21
N LEU A 230 2.55 -6.49 23.08
CA LEU A 230 3.55 -5.48 22.75
C LEU A 230 4.54 -5.97 21.70
N PHE A 231 4.97 -7.23 21.79
CA PHE A 231 5.84 -7.85 20.80
C PHE A 231 5.14 -7.95 19.44
N GLU A 232 3.88 -8.40 19.41
CA GLU A 232 3.07 -8.47 18.20
C GLU A 232 2.95 -7.09 17.52
N TYR A 233 2.50 -6.06 18.25
CA TYR A 233 2.36 -4.71 17.69
C TYR A 233 3.69 -4.12 17.21
N SER A 234 4.78 -4.34 17.96
CA SER A 234 6.12 -3.90 17.56
C SER A 234 6.57 -4.57 16.27
N SER A 235 6.34 -5.89 16.15
CA SER A 235 6.72 -6.67 14.97
C SER A 235 5.96 -6.21 13.71
N LEU A 236 4.68 -5.90 13.85
CA LEU A 236 3.80 -5.47 12.78
C LEU A 236 4.19 -4.06 12.28
N VAL A 237 4.45 -3.15 13.21
CA VAL A 237 4.92 -1.79 12.87
C VAL A 237 6.29 -1.85 12.20
N LEU A 238 7.21 -2.67 12.70
CA LEU A 238 8.53 -2.89 12.08
C LEU A 238 8.40 -3.44 10.66
N ALA A 239 7.57 -4.47 10.45
CA ALA A 239 7.34 -5.05 9.13
C ALA A 239 6.77 -4.02 8.15
N SER A 240 5.80 -3.21 8.60
CA SER A 240 5.25 -2.13 7.77
C SER A 240 6.31 -1.11 7.36
N ALA A 241 7.20 -0.73 8.28
CA ALA A 241 8.26 0.23 8.00
C ALA A 241 9.27 -0.33 6.98
N ILE A 242 9.67 -1.59 7.14
CA ILE A 242 10.58 -2.28 6.20
C ILE A 242 9.99 -2.26 4.78
N VAL A 243 8.72 -2.64 4.63
CA VAL A 243 8.02 -2.69 3.34
C VAL A 243 7.94 -1.30 2.70
N LEU A 244 7.51 -0.30 3.47
CA LEU A 244 7.32 1.07 2.99
C LEU A 244 8.64 1.76 2.61
N ILE A 245 9.74 1.46 3.32
CA ILE A 245 11.09 1.95 2.97
C ILE A 245 11.62 1.24 1.71
N ALA A 246 11.26 -0.02 1.52
CA ALA A 246 11.75 -0.84 0.42
C ALA A 246 11.08 -0.49 -0.92
N LEU A 247 9.77 -0.27 -0.93
CA LEU A 247 8.97 -0.07 -2.15
C LEU A 247 9.57 0.91 -3.18
N PRO A 248 10.12 2.08 -2.80
CA PRO A 248 10.72 3.01 -3.77
C PRO A 248 12.09 2.59 -4.32
N LYS A 249 12.67 1.48 -3.85
CA LYS A 249 14.01 1.01 -4.22
C LYS A 249 13.97 0.15 -5.48
N ASN A 250 15.12 -0.40 -5.86
CA ASN A 250 15.23 -1.30 -6.99
C ASN A 250 14.52 -2.65 -6.69
N PRO A 251 13.88 -3.31 -7.69
CA PRO A 251 13.19 -4.59 -7.52
C PRO A 251 14.03 -5.71 -6.90
N LEU A 252 15.33 -5.76 -7.19
CA LEU A 252 16.24 -6.74 -6.61
C LEU A 252 16.36 -6.60 -5.08
N ILE A 253 16.09 -5.41 -4.55
CA ILE A 253 16.14 -5.09 -3.12
C ILE A 253 14.76 -5.23 -2.51
N TYR A 254 13.74 -4.61 -3.11
CA TYR A 254 12.45 -4.51 -2.44
C TYR A 254 11.69 -5.84 -2.42
N VAL A 255 11.76 -6.65 -3.48
CA VAL A 255 10.98 -7.90 -3.56
C VAL A 255 11.40 -8.87 -2.44
N PRO A 256 12.69 -9.19 -2.23
CA PRO A 256 13.11 -10.03 -1.11
C PRO A 256 12.74 -9.45 0.25
N LEU A 257 12.79 -8.12 0.41
CA LEU A 257 12.48 -7.47 1.68
C LEU A 257 10.99 -7.56 2.02
N ILE A 258 10.10 -7.41 1.03
CA ILE A 258 8.65 -7.58 1.20
C ILE A 258 8.34 -9.02 1.58
N ILE A 259 8.93 -10.01 0.89
CA ILE A 259 8.74 -11.43 1.20
C ILE A 259 9.22 -11.72 2.64
N SER A 260 10.39 -11.20 3.03
CA SER A 260 10.94 -11.39 4.38
C SER A 260 10.04 -10.76 5.44
N ALA A 261 9.51 -9.56 5.19
CA ALA A 261 8.59 -8.89 6.10
C ALA A 261 7.25 -9.63 6.23
N LEU A 262 6.70 -10.17 5.13
CA LEU A 262 5.51 -11.00 5.14
C LEU A 262 5.71 -12.27 5.98
N LEU A 263 6.81 -12.99 5.74
CA LEU A 263 7.14 -14.19 6.52
C LEU A 263 7.29 -13.86 7.99
N PHE A 264 7.96 -12.76 8.32
CA PHE A 264 8.11 -12.30 9.70
C PHE A 264 6.76 -12.04 10.38
N VAL A 265 5.82 -11.38 9.69
CA VAL A 265 4.47 -11.13 10.21
C VAL A 265 3.69 -12.44 10.41
N ILE A 266 3.71 -13.33 9.42
CA ILE A 266 3.04 -14.64 9.49
C ILE A 266 3.56 -15.44 10.68
N ILE A 267 4.89 -15.51 10.86
CA ILE A 267 5.50 -16.23 11.97
C ILE A 267 5.08 -15.63 13.32
N THR A 268 5.13 -14.30 13.45
CA THR A 268 4.74 -13.64 14.72
C THR A 268 3.27 -13.90 15.06
N MET A 269 2.36 -13.84 14.08
CA MET A 269 0.95 -14.15 14.31
C MET A 269 0.74 -15.61 14.73
N LEU A 270 1.44 -16.55 14.10
CA LEU A 270 1.36 -17.97 14.46
C LEU A 270 1.91 -18.22 15.87
N MET A 271 3.02 -17.59 16.25
CA MET A 271 3.59 -17.70 17.59
C MET A 271 2.63 -17.18 18.66
N HIS A 272 1.99 -16.04 18.41
CA HIS A 272 0.99 -15.49 19.31
C HIS A 272 -0.23 -16.40 19.47
N GLY A 273 -0.69 -17.01 18.38
CA GLY A 273 -1.76 -18.01 18.40
C GLY A 273 -1.39 -19.25 19.23
N PHE A 274 -0.14 -19.71 19.13
CA PHE A 274 0.36 -20.84 19.93
C PHE A 274 0.48 -20.51 21.42
N ALA A 275 0.99 -19.32 21.78
CA ALA A 275 1.15 -18.88 23.16
C ALA A 275 -0.17 -18.88 23.96
N ARG A 276 -1.31 -18.63 23.28
CA ARG A 276 -2.66 -18.69 23.87
C ARG A 276 -3.26 -20.11 23.98
N GLY A 277 -2.49 -21.17 23.72
CA GLY A 277 -2.88 -22.57 23.97
C GLY A 277 -3.62 -23.26 22.82
N GLN A 278 -3.55 -22.75 21.58
CA GLN A 278 -4.10 -23.43 20.41
C GLN A 278 -3.08 -24.40 19.79
N SER A 279 -3.47 -25.66 19.61
CA SER A 279 -2.61 -26.73 19.07
C SER A 279 -2.26 -26.52 17.58
N LEU A 280 -0.99 -26.67 17.21
CA LEU A 280 -0.55 -26.68 15.79
C LEU A 280 -1.33 -27.68 14.91
N GLY A 281 -1.88 -28.75 15.50
CA GLY A 281 -2.68 -29.74 14.79
C GLY A 281 -4.05 -29.23 14.33
N SER A 282 -4.67 -28.29 15.06
CA SER A 282 -5.89 -27.61 14.61
C SER A 282 -5.58 -26.51 13.58
N LEU A 283 -4.39 -25.90 13.65
CA LEU A 283 -3.92 -24.88 12.72
C LEU A 283 -3.78 -25.42 11.29
N PHE A 284 -3.15 -26.58 11.10
CA PHE A 284 -3.05 -27.19 9.76
C PHE A 284 -4.35 -27.85 9.28
N ARG A 285 -5.20 -28.36 10.19
CA ARG A 285 -6.51 -28.93 9.80
C ARG A 285 -7.50 -27.89 9.30
N GLN A 286 -7.51 -26.68 9.87
CA GLN A 286 -8.39 -25.60 9.41
C GLN A 286 -7.95 -25.02 8.06
N ILE A 287 -6.64 -24.97 7.78
CA ILE A 287 -6.11 -24.57 6.47
C ILE A 287 -6.44 -25.63 5.38
N LYS A 288 -6.54 -26.92 5.75
CA LYS A 288 -6.75 -28.02 4.79
C LYS A 288 -8.22 -28.31 4.45
N HIS A 289 -9.18 -27.87 5.27
CA HIS A 289 -10.59 -28.26 5.13
C HIS A 289 -11.52 -27.21 4.47
N ARG A 290 -10.99 -26.13 3.88
CA ARG A 290 -11.77 -25.19 3.04
C ARG A 290 -11.00 -24.61 1.86
#